data_AF-A0A3M6X1U8-F1
#
_entry.id   AF-A0A3M6X1U8-F1
#
_cell.length_a   1.000
_cell.length_b   1.000
_cell.length_c   1.000
_cell.angle_alpha   90.00
_cell.angle_beta   90.00
_cell.angle_gamma   90.00
#
_symmetry.space_group_name_H-M   'P 1'
#
loop_
_entity.id
_entity.type
_entity.pdbx_description
1 polymer ?
#
loop_
_entity_poly.entity_id
_entity_poly.type
_entity_poly.pdbx_seq_one_letter_code
_entity_poly.pdbx_strand_id
1 'polypeptide(L)'
;MADHNAMPRRKPVPTSTPLPADWAKDLTQQFRNVLSTKRMNELSSRPASLRRAPTEYFVESPASSPLPQRHGFDPSVQTAPPPTRAPPAVPGSPQVPNSLPPPPTYSSLKNLPTVPVAPSDPKSLRFRSMLMSLSNTPCKWENPGLLDEALSAVPLQRIYDEAQEESELFQAEAASMGGNLKPAWGYQDCVIRALMRWFKRDFFQWVDNPLCSVCRTRTLARGMAAPLADESARGANRVELYQCANQNCMSFERFPRYNDAFVLLQTRKGRVGEWANCFTMLCRALGSRVRWVWNAEDHVWTEVYSVHRKRWVHVDCCEEQWDAPMLYTQGWGKKLSYCIAFSADGCADVTRRYVRTADHAVPRARCTEGVLQHILREITSSRRRDMDKKEKFRLNADDMREDAELRKNVIEALAFNISRIMPTNSRSSRSATADAQKAAEAAQSRQALRERQQHLARNQHSGPRDPRQP
;
A
#
# COMPACT_ATOMS: atom_id res chain seq x y z
N MET A 1 50.93 -28.66 53.60
CA MET A 1 51.18 -29.37 52.32
C MET A 1 50.18 -30.49 52.19
N ALA A 2 49.20 -30.35 51.29
CA ALA A 2 48.49 -31.44 50.62
C ALA A 2 47.61 -30.81 49.52
N ASP A 3 47.64 -31.44 48.36
CA ASP A 3 47.40 -30.89 47.03
C ASP A 3 46.00 -30.36 46.71
N HIS A 4 45.99 -29.20 46.05
CA HIS A 4 44.93 -28.71 45.19
C HIS A 4 45.17 -29.21 43.76
N ASN A 5 44.53 -30.31 43.35
CA ASN A 5 44.12 -30.48 41.94
C ASN A 5 43.15 -31.66 41.77
N ALA A 6 41.85 -31.40 41.95
CA ALA A 6 40.80 -32.31 41.50
C ALA A 6 39.88 -31.55 40.55
N MET A 7 39.97 -31.84 39.25
CA MET A 7 39.01 -31.37 38.26
C MET A 7 37.60 -31.91 38.56
N PRO A 8 36.54 -31.09 38.47
CA PRO A 8 35.18 -31.59 38.68
C PRO A 8 34.78 -32.53 37.53
N ARG A 9 34.48 -33.79 37.86
CA ARG A 9 33.90 -34.78 36.93
C ARG A 9 32.60 -34.22 36.35
N ARG A 10 32.53 -34.07 35.02
CA ARG A 10 31.30 -33.74 34.28
C ARG A 10 30.27 -34.84 34.52
N LYS A 11 29.04 -34.45 34.89
CA LYS A 11 27.88 -35.34 34.94
C LYS A 11 27.60 -35.89 33.52
N PRO A 12 27.23 -37.17 33.37
CA PRO A 12 26.92 -37.73 32.06
C PRO A 12 25.75 -36.99 31.40
N VAL A 13 25.86 -36.74 30.11
CA VAL A 13 24.81 -36.15 29.26
C VAL A 13 23.65 -37.15 29.18
N PRO A 14 22.39 -36.73 29.40
CA PRO A 14 21.24 -37.62 29.24
C PRO A 14 21.16 -38.09 27.79
N THR A 15 20.99 -39.40 27.60
CA THR A 15 20.71 -40.01 26.30
C THR A 15 19.46 -39.37 25.68
N SER A 16 19.59 -38.88 24.45
CA SER A 16 18.51 -38.25 23.69
C SER A 16 17.38 -39.25 23.48
N THR A 17 16.28 -39.09 24.21
CA THR A 17 15.03 -39.76 23.92
C THR A 17 14.51 -39.21 22.58
N PRO A 18 14.18 -40.06 21.59
CA PRO A 18 13.61 -39.56 20.34
C PRO A 18 12.30 -38.83 20.65
N LEU A 19 12.21 -37.58 20.24
CA LEU A 19 11.00 -36.77 20.40
C LEU A 19 9.86 -37.44 19.62
N PRO A 20 8.66 -37.61 20.20
CA PRO A 20 7.51 -38.16 19.50
C PRO A 20 7.23 -37.41 18.20
N ALA A 21 6.85 -38.12 17.13
CA ALA A 21 6.60 -37.54 15.81
C ALA A 21 5.54 -36.42 15.81
N ASP A 22 4.69 -36.37 16.83
CA ASP A 22 3.64 -35.37 16.99
C ASP A 22 3.99 -34.24 17.99
N TRP A 23 5.21 -34.19 18.52
CA TRP A 23 5.63 -33.17 19.50
C TRP A 23 5.49 -31.74 18.96
N ALA A 24 5.80 -31.52 17.68
CA ALA A 24 5.63 -30.22 17.03
C ALA A 24 4.15 -29.83 16.87
N LYS A 25 3.26 -30.81 16.64
CA LYS A 25 1.81 -30.57 16.57
C LYS A 25 1.23 -30.26 17.95
N ASP A 26 1.69 -30.97 18.97
CA ASP A 26 1.27 -30.74 20.36
C ASP A 26 1.72 -29.35 20.86
N LEU A 27 2.95 -28.93 20.57
CA LEU A 27 3.40 -27.56 20.85
C LEU A 27 2.59 -26.50 20.11
N THR A 28 2.25 -26.75 18.84
CA THR A 28 1.42 -25.83 18.05
C THR A 28 0.00 -25.71 18.63
N GLN A 29 -0.55 -26.82 19.12
CA GLN A 29 -1.87 -26.84 19.74
C GLN A 29 -1.87 -26.18 21.12
N GLN A 30 -0.83 -26.42 21.93
CA GLN A 30 -0.63 -25.73 23.21
C GLN A 30 -0.46 -24.21 23.00
N PHE A 31 0.27 -23.78 21.98
CA PHE A 31 0.44 -22.36 21.66
C PHE A 31 -0.88 -21.70 21.21
N ARG A 32 -1.69 -22.40 20.38
CA ARG A 32 -3.04 -21.95 20.01
C ARG A 32 -3.96 -21.82 21.22
N ASN A 33 -3.89 -22.76 22.16
CA ASN A 33 -4.68 -22.72 23.39
C ASN A 33 -4.26 -21.56 24.30
N VAL A 34 -2.95 -21.27 24.41
CA VAL A 34 -2.44 -20.13 25.18
C VAL A 34 -2.87 -18.79 24.57
N LEU A 35 -2.84 -18.66 23.24
CA LEU A 35 -3.31 -17.44 22.57
C LEU A 35 -4.83 -17.26 22.69
N SER A 36 -5.60 -18.34 22.56
CA SER A 36 -7.05 -18.33 22.72
C SER A 36 -7.47 -17.96 24.14
N THR A 37 -6.83 -18.55 25.16
CA THR A 37 -7.10 -18.25 26.58
C THR A 37 -6.67 -16.83 26.95
N LYS A 38 -5.54 -16.35 26.43
CA LYS A 38 -5.10 -14.95 26.63
C LYS A 38 -6.09 -13.95 26.01
N ARG A 39 -6.57 -14.21 24.79
CA ARG A 39 -7.61 -13.41 24.13
C ARG A 39 -8.93 -13.41 24.91
N MET A 40 -9.34 -14.57 25.44
CA MET A 40 -10.58 -14.71 26.23
C MET A 40 -10.50 -14.01 27.59
N ASN A 41 -9.34 -14.06 28.25
CA ASN A 41 -9.07 -13.34 29.50
C ASN A 41 -8.99 -11.82 29.28
N GLU A 42 -8.46 -11.35 28.15
CA GLU A 42 -8.46 -9.94 27.75
C GLU A 42 -9.89 -9.43 27.45
N LEU A 43 -10.76 -10.27 26.90
CA LEU A 43 -12.17 -9.94 26.69
C LEU A 43 -12.97 -9.90 28.02
N SER A 44 -12.63 -10.78 28.96
CA SER A 44 -13.32 -10.90 30.26
C SER A 44 -12.88 -9.86 31.30
N SER A 45 -11.72 -9.22 31.10
CA SER A 45 -11.16 -8.20 32.01
C SER A 45 -11.63 -6.77 31.71
N ARG A 46 -12.55 -6.57 30.75
CA ARG A 46 -13.19 -5.28 30.49
C ARG A 46 -14.36 -5.05 31.47
N PRO A 47 -14.40 -3.94 32.21
CA PRO A 47 -15.48 -3.68 33.16
C PRO A 47 -16.83 -3.54 32.45
N ALA A 48 -17.80 -4.32 32.92
CA ALA A 48 -19.19 -4.31 32.49
C ALA A 48 -19.90 -3.03 32.97
N SER A 49 -19.69 -1.93 32.27
CA SER A 49 -20.51 -0.73 32.38
C SER A 49 -20.79 -0.23 30.97
N LEU A 50 -22.08 -0.09 30.65
CA LEU A 50 -22.69 0.27 29.35
C LEU A 50 -23.18 -0.92 28.50
N ARG A 51 -23.98 -1.82 29.12
CA ARG A 51 -25.09 -2.46 28.42
C ARG A 51 -26.35 -1.62 28.66
N ARG A 52 -26.94 -1.05 27.61
CA ARG A 52 -28.32 -0.55 27.65
C ARG A 52 -29.06 -1.10 26.43
N ALA A 53 -30.14 -1.82 26.72
CA ALA A 53 -31.09 -2.41 25.77
C ALA A 53 -32.02 -1.33 25.17
N PRO A 54 -32.78 -1.64 24.10
CA PRO A 54 -33.37 -0.65 23.21
C PRO A 54 -34.70 -0.12 23.75
N THR A 55 -34.91 1.19 23.64
CA THR A 55 -36.21 1.83 23.84
C THR A 55 -36.73 2.32 22.48
N GLU A 56 -37.88 1.78 22.09
CA GLU A 56 -38.76 2.32 21.06
C GLU A 56 -39.16 3.75 21.40
N TYR A 57 -39.03 4.67 20.45
CA TYR A 57 -39.83 5.90 20.42
C TYR A 57 -40.15 6.25 18.97
N PHE A 58 -41.46 6.24 18.69
CA PHE A 58 -42.12 6.94 17.61
C PHE A 58 -42.05 8.47 17.87
N VAL A 59 -41.95 9.28 16.80
CA VAL A 59 -42.78 10.46 16.50
C VAL A 59 -42.06 11.44 15.53
N GLU A 60 -42.75 11.63 14.39
CA GLU A 60 -42.93 12.80 13.50
C GLU A 60 -41.77 13.57 12.84
N SER A 61 -41.91 13.62 11.50
CA SER A 61 -41.29 14.53 10.54
C SER A 61 -41.65 16.01 10.77
N PRO A 62 -40.76 16.93 10.36
CA PRO A 62 -41.19 18.09 9.60
C PRO A 62 -40.48 18.22 8.24
N ALA A 63 -41.21 18.86 7.34
CA ALA A 63 -41.00 18.96 5.91
C ALA A 63 -39.74 19.73 5.45
N SER A 64 -39.21 19.23 4.33
CA SER A 64 -38.50 19.85 3.21
C SER A 64 -38.22 21.37 3.17
N SER A 65 -36.97 21.69 2.81
CA SER A 65 -36.64 22.75 1.83
C SER A 65 -35.34 22.42 1.07
N PRO A 66 -35.20 22.86 -0.20
CA PRO A 66 -34.35 22.19 -1.20
C PRO A 66 -32.92 22.73 -1.27
N LEU A 67 -31.96 21.83 -1.55
CA LEU A 67 -30.57 22.16 -1.87
C LEU A 67 -30.38 22.29 -3.40
N PRO A 68 -29.51 23.20 -3.88
CA PRO A 68 -29.36 23.52 -5.30
C PRO A 68 -28.59 22.45 -6.09
N GLN A 69 -29.06 22.26 -7.33
CA GLN A 69 -28.51 21.37 -8.35
C GLN A 69 -27.04 21.67 -8.65
N ARG A 70 -26.18 20.64 -8.60
CA ARG A 70 -24.83 20.68 -9.16
C ARG A 70 -24.86 20.07 -10.57
N HIS A 71 -24.62 20.91 -11.56
CA HIS A 71 -24.43 20.53 -12.95
C HIS A 71 -23.28 19.53 -13.11
N GLY A 72 -23.60 18.41 -13.76
CA GLY A 72 -22.63 17.47 -14.31
C GLY A 72 -21.97 18.06 -15.55
N PHE A 73 -20.67 17.83 -15.70
CA PHE A 73 -19.95 18.05 -16.94
C PHE A 73 -19.69 16.68 -17.58
N ASP A 74 -20.31 16.47 -18.73
CA ASP A 74 -20.12 15.37 -19.66
C ASP A 74 -19.01 15.78 -20.67
N PRO A 75 -18.10 14.88 -21.12
CA PRO A 75 -17.03 15.23 -22.03
C PRO A 75 -17.39 14.88 -23.47
N SER A 76 -17.49 15.88 -24.36
CA SER A 76 -17.14 15.78 -25.79
C SER A 76 -17.70 16.94 -26.62
N VAL A 77 -16.91 17.98 -26.89
CA VAL A 77 -16.99 18.75 -28.15
C VAL A 77 -15.61 19.30 -28.48
N GLN A 78 -15.09 18.88 -29.64
CA GLN A 78 -13.94 19.48 -30.32
C GLN A 78 -14.34 20.87 -30.85
N THR A 79 -13.56 21.91 -30.54
CA THR A 79 -13.54 23.16 -31.33
C THR A 79 -12.13 23.76 -31.27
N ALA A 80 -11.56 24.02 -32.44
CA ALA A 80 -10.24 24.64 -32.62
C ALA A 80 -10.29 26.16 -32.34
N PRO A 81 -9.22 26.79 -31.80
CA PRO A 81 -9.15 28.23 -31.64
C PRO A 81 -8.55 28.96 -32.89
N PRO A 82 -8.85 30.26 -33.09
CA PRO A 82 -8.45 31.05 -34.26
C PRO A 82 -7.02 31.61 -34.15
N PRO A 83 -6.41 32.13 -35.24
CA PRO A 83 -5.00 32.50 -35.25
C PRO A 83 -4.78 33.91 -34.68
N THR A 84 -3.89 34.03 -33.68
CA THR A 84 -3.34 35.32 -33.24
C THR A 84 -1.95 35.53 -33.83
N ARG A 85 -1.86 36.62 -34.61
CA ARG A 85 -0.69 37.17 -35.32
C ARG A 85 0.40 37.62 -34.34
N ALA A 86 1.63 37.12 -34.50
CA ALA A 86 2.82 37.61 -33.80
C ALA A 86 3.58 38.65 -34.67
N PRO A 87 4.24 39.67 -34.08
CA PRO A 87 5.17 40.55 -34.78
C PRO A 87 6.56 39.90 -34.96
N PRO A 88 7.37 40.30 -35.97
CA PRO A 88 8.60 39.60 -36.33
C PRO A 88 9.78 39.90 -35.38
N ALA A 89 10.67 38.92 -35.25
CA ALA A 89 11.86 38.95 -34.41
C ALA A 89 13.07 39.60 -35.12
N VAL A 90 13.89 40.31 -34.34
CA VAL A 90 15.24 40.78 -34.72
C VAL A 90 16.25 39.66 -34.48
N PRO A 91 17.17 39.35 -35.39
CA PRO A 91 18.13 38.25 -35.21
C PRO A 91 19.42 38.73 -34.52
N GLY A 92 19.82 38.04 -33.45
CA GLY A 92 21.20 38.13 -32.96
C GLY A 92 21.36 37.92 -31.46
N SER A 93 21.42 36.66 -31.00
CA SER A 93 22.16 36.22 -29.80
C SER A 93 22.16 34.68 -29.76
N PRO A 94 23.32 34.01 -29.58
CA PRO A 94 23.38 32.54 -29.56
C PRO A 94 22.69 31.98 -28.31
N GLN A 95 21.68 31.12 -28.53
CA GLN A 95 21.00 30.37 -27.49
C GLN A 95 21.93 29.30 -26.93
N VAL A 96 22.14 29.32 -25.61
CA VAL A 96 22.70 28.20 -24.85
C VAL A 96 21.54 27.24 -24.54
N PRO A 97 21.55 25.98 -25.02
CA PRO A 97 20.52 25.01 -24.68
C PRO A 97 21.01 24.18 -23.49
N ASN A 98 20.58 24.54 -22.27
CA ASN A 98 20.32 23.59 -21.16
C ASN A 98 20.04 24.35 -19.86
N SER A 99 18.78 24.69 -19.61
CA SER A 99 18.29 24.92 -18.24
C SER A 99 17.29 23.81 -17.92
N LEU A 100 17.67 22.88 -17.03
CA LEU A 100 16.75 21.88 -16.48
C LEU A 100 15.57 22.59 -15.77
N PRO A 101 14.36 21.99 -15.78
CA PRO A 101 13.28 22.49 -14.95
C PRO A 101 13.70 22.48 -13.47
N PRO A 102 13.35 23.52 -12.69
CA PRO A 102 13.69 23.57 -11.27
C PRO A 102 13.11 22.35 -10.55
N PRO A 103 13.73 21.92 -9.42
CA PRO A 103 13.15 20.85 -8.61
C PRO A 103 11.69 21.18 -8.26
N PRO A 104 10.84 20.17 -8.02
CA PRO A 104 9.46 20.39 -7.60
C PRO A 104 9.40 21.40 -6.46
N THR A 105 8.33 22.19 -6.36
CA THR A 105 8.20 23.24 -5.33
C THR A 105 8.33 22.73 -3.89
N TYR A 106 8.05 21.43 -3.65
CA TYR A 106 8.27 20.78 -2.35
C TYR A 106 9.72 20.30 -2.11
N SER A 107 10.53 20.25 -3.18
CA SER A 107 11.94 19.83 -3.19
C SER A 107 12.91 21.00 -3.30
N SER A 108 12.44 22.21 -3.61
CA SER A 108 13.30 23.39 -3.64
C SER A 108 13.89 23.63 -2.25
N LEU A 109 15.22 23.50 -2.14
CA LEU A 109 16.07 23.84 -1.00
C LEU A 109 16.07 25.36 -0.70
N LYS A 110 14.90 26.01 -0.74
CA LYS A 110 14.76 27.34 -0.14
C LYS A 110 14.74 27.11 1.36
N ASN A 111 15.87 27.38 2.00
CA ASN A 111 16.21 27.16 3.41
C ASN A 111 15.34 27.93 4.43
N LEU A 112 14.04 28.10 4.18
CA LEU A 112 13.10 28.62 5.15
C LEU A 112 12.23 27.46 5.66
N PRO A 113 12.21 27.20 6.98
CA PRO A 113 11.25 26.26 7.54
C PRO A 113 9.86 26.70 7.08
N THR A 114 9.16 25.83 6.35
CA THR A 114 7.78 26.10 5.98
C THR A 114 6.98 26.19 7.27
N VAL A 115 6.52 27.39 7.62
CA VAL A 115 5.71 27.59 8.83
C VAL A 115 4.31 27.05 8.53
N PRO A 116 3.76 26.15 9.37
CA PRO A 116 2.39 25.70 9.22
C PRO A 116 1.42 26.87 9.41
N VAL A 117 0.52 27.07 8.45
CA VAL A 117 -0.48 28.15 8.47
C VAL A 117 -1.87 27.54 8.36
N ALA A 118 -2.82 28.00 9.17
CA ALA A 118 -4.20 27.52 9.08
C ALA A 118 -4.83 27.89 7.71
N PRO A 119 -5.68 27.03 7.12
CA PRO A 119 -6.35 27.35 5.88
C PRO A 119 -7.34 28.50 6.08
N SER A 120 -7.21 29.56 5.28
CA SER A 120 -8.08 30.74 5.31
C SER A 120 -8.90 30.91 4.04
N ASP A 121 -8.35 30.52 2.88
CA ASP A 121 -9.03 30.68 1.59
C ASP A 121 -10.00 29.51 1.28
N PRO A 122 -11.06 29.75 0.47
CA PRO A 122 -12.05 28.73 0.15
C PRO A 122 -11.49 27.47 -0.52
N LYS A 123 -10.40 27.57 -1.30
CA LYS A 123 -9.80 26.43 -1.99
C LYS A 123 -9.09 25.52 -0.98
N SER A 124 -8.29 26.11 -0.10
CA SER A 124 -7.62 25.40 1.00
C SER A 124 -8.61 24.77 1.97
N LEU A 125 -9.71 25.45 2.31
CA LEU A 125 -10.76 24.90 3.19
C LEU A 125 -11.48 23.68 2.57
N ARG A 126 -11.74 23.71 1.26
CA ARG A 126 -12.27 22.54 0.53
C ARG A 126 -11.27 21.38 0.54
N PHE A 127 -9.99 21.68 0.34
CA PHE A 127 -8.96 20.64 0.35
C PHE A 127 -8.78 20.03 1.76
N ARG A 128 -8.80 20.85 2.81
CA ARG A 128 -8.85 20.37 4.21
C ARG A 128 -10.02 19.42 4.42
N SER A 129 -11.23 19.84 4.05
CA SER A 129 -12.44 19.03 4.24
C SER A 129 -12.35 17.68 3.52
N MET A 130 -11.78 17.68 2.31
CA MET A 130 -11.51 16.46 1.56
C MET A 130 -10.50 15.55 2.29
N LEU A 131 -9.34 16.07 2.72
CA LEU A 131 -8.33 15.26 3.42
C LEU A 131 -8.85 14.73 4.77
N MET A 132 -9.63 15.53 5.50
CA MET A 132 -10.32 15.07 6.72
C MET A 132 -11.26 13.90 6.42
N SER A 133 -12.06 13.99 5.36
CA SER A 133 -12.95 12.91 4.94
C SER A 133 -12.18 11.64 4.55
N LEU A 134 -11.12 11.78 3.75
CA LEU A 134 -10.28 10.64 3.33
C LEU A 134 -9.58 9.98 4.53
N SER A 135 -9.17 10.78 5.52
CA SER A 135 -8.51 10.26 6.73
C SER A 135 -9.39 9.33 7.58
N ASN A 136 -10.71 9.30 7.34
CA ASN A 136 -11.61 8.39 8.04
C ASN A 136 -11.58 6.96 7.46
N THR A 137 -11.08 6.76 6.23
CA THR A 137 -11.08 5.43 5.59
C THR A 137 -10.38 4.37 6.45
N PRO A 138 -9.14 4.58 6.95
CA PRO A 138 -8.48 3.58 7.78
C PRO A 138 -9.14 3.37 9.14
N CYS A 139 -9.78 4.41 9.71
CA CYS A 139 -10.46 4.30 10.99
C CYS A 139 -11.66 3.34 10.94
N LYS A 140 -12.28 3.16 9.77
CA LYS A 140 -13.39 2.20 9.59
C LYS A 140 -12.93 0.75 9.72
N TRP A 141 -11.66 0.46 9.44
CA TRP A 141 -11.12 -0.89 9.53
C TRP A 141 -10.86 -1.33 10.97
N GLU A 142 -10.74 -0.40 11.91
CA GLU A 142 -10.49 -0.71 13.33
C GLU A 142 -11.70 -1.36 14.04
N ASN A 143 -12.76 -1.70 13.31
CA ASN A 143 -13.89 -2.48 13.81
C ASN A 143 -13.45 -3.95 14.04
N PRO A 144 -13.50 -4.46 15.29
CA PRO A 144 -13.06 -5.83 15.58
C PRO A 144 -13.85 -6.91 14.82
N GLY A 145 -15.16 -6.74 14.63
CA GLY A 145 -15.99 -7.68 13.89
C GLY A 145 -15.63 -7.75 12.40
N LEU A 146 -15.22 -6.62 11.81
CA LEU A 146 -14.69 -6.59 10.44
C LEU A 146 -13.38 -7.37 10.34
N LEU A 147 -12.46 -7.15 11.27
CA LEU A 147 -11.16 -7.82 11.25
C LEU A 147 -11.30 -9.33 11.51
N ASP A 148 -12.22 -9.75 12.37
CA ASP A 148 -12.51 -11.16 12.60
C ASP A 148 -13.14 -11.84 11.37
N GLU A 149 -14.09 -11.18 10.69
CA GLU A 149 -14.66 -11.67 9.44
C GLU A 149 -13.59 -11.76 8.33
N ALA A 150 -12.72 -10.75 8.26
CA ALA A 150 -11.61 -10.71 7.32
C ALA A 150 -10.65 -11.89 7.52
N LEU A 151 -10.25 -12.19 8.76
CA LEU A 151 -9.41 -13.34 9.07
C LEU A 151 -10.07 -14.67 8.73
N SER A 152 -11.41 -14.76 8.87
CA SER A 152 -12.17 -15.96 8.51
C SER A 152 -12.21 -16.19 6.99
N ALA A 153 -12.12 -15.13 6.18
CA ALA A 153 -12.09 -15.22 4.73
C ALA A 153 -10.71 -15.59 4.14
N VAL A 154 -9.62 -15.35 4.88
CA VAL A 154 -8.25 -15.59 4.42
C VAL A 154 -7.86 -17.06 4.66
N PRO A 155 -7.23 -17.75 3.70
CA PRO A 155 -6.69 -19.10 3.92
C PRO A 155 -5.39 -19.03 4.74
N LEU A 156 -5.51 -18.70 6.03
CA LEU A 156 -4.40 -18.37 6.92
C LEU A 156 -3.28 -19.41 6.91
N GLN A 157 -3.62 -20.70 6.91
CA GLN A 157 -2.62 -21.78 6.87
C GLN A 157 -1.74 -21.67 5.62
N ARG A 158 -2.34 -21.59 4.42
CA ARG A 158 -1.60 -21.42 3.17
C ARG A 158 -0.73 -20.17 3.16
N ILE A 159 -1.27 -19.04 3.66
CA ILE A 159 -0.51 -17.78 3.72
C ILE A 159 0.71 -17.91 4.64
N TYR A 160 0.55 -18.52 5.82
CA TYR A 160 1.66 -18.70 6.76
C TYR A 160 2.69 -19.71 6.29
N ASP A 161 2.27 -20.78 5.60
CA ASP A 161 3.18 -21.78 5.03
C ASP A 161 4.02 -21.14 3.90
N GLU A 162 3.40 -20.44 2.94
CA GLU A 162 4.11 -19.70 1.88
C GLU A 162 5.07 -18.64 2.47
N ALA A 163 4.65 -17.94 3.53
CA ALA A 163 5.48 -16.93 4.18
C ALA A 163 6.67 -17.52 4.94
N GLN A 164 6.51 -18.71 5.53
CA GLN A 164 7.57 -19.43 6.21
C GLN A 164 8.65 -19.84 5.21
N GLU A 165 8.26 -20.46 4.10
CA GLU A 165 9.19 -20.84 3.02
C GLU A 165 9.95 -19.61 2.49
N GLU A 166 9.26 -18.51 2.17
CA GLU A 166 9.90 -17.28 1.67
C GLU A 166 10.85 -16.64 2.71
N SER A 167 10.47 -16.67 4.00
CA SER A 167 11.31 -16.16 5.09
C SER A 167 12.58 -17.00 5.28
N GLU A 168 12.47 -18.33 5.23
CA GLU A 168 13.61 -19.24 5.33
C GLU A 168 14.58 -19.05 4.17
N LEU A 169 14.07 -18.83 2.95
CA LEU A 169 14.90 -18.48 1.80
C LEU A 169 15.69 -17.19 2.04
N PHE A 170 15.06 -16.12 2.53
CA PHE A 170 15.79 -14.88 2.83
C PHE A 170 16.81 -15.03 3.97
N GLN A 171 16.54 -15.90 4.94
CA GLN A 171 17.49 -16.22 6.01
C GLN A 171 18.69 -16.99 5.47
N ALA A 172 18.47 -18.00 4.64
CA ALA A 172 19.52 -18.78 4.00
C ALA A 172 20.38 -17.94 3.05
N GLU A 173 19.77 -17.07 2.24
CA GLU A 173 20.47 -16.12 1.36
C GLU A 173 21.40 -15.20 2.18
N ALA A 174 20.91 -14.65 3.28
CA ALA A 174 21.70 -13.78 4.15
C ALA A 174 22.86 -14.53 4.83
N ALA A 175 22.61 -15.74 5.34
CA ALA A 175 23.64 -16.59 5.94
C ALA A 175 24.74 -16.96 4.93
N SER A 176 24.36 -17.19 3.66
CA SER A 176 25.28 -17.55 2.58
C SER A 176 26.17 -16.39 2.12
N MET A 177 25.72 -15.14 2.28
CA MET A 177 26.49 -13.93 1.94
C MET A 177 27.40 -13.42 3.08
N GLY A 178 27.49 -14.16 4.19
CA GLY A 178 28.34 -13.88 5.35
C GLY A 178 27.56 -13.42 6.59
N GLY A 179 28.08 -13.73 7.79
CA GLY A 179 27.37 -13.66 9.07
C GLY A 179 26.90 -12.29 9.56
N ASN A 180 27.11 -11.20 8.81
CA ASN A 180 26.71 -9.84 9.19
C ASN A 180 25.58 -9.25 8.32
N LEU A 181 25.12 -9.95 7.26
CA LEU A 181 24.00 -9.46 6.46
C LEU A 181 22.67 -9.84 7.10
N LYS A 182 21.74 -8.88 7.13
CA LYS A 182 20.36 -9.15 7.53
C LYS A 182 19.57 -9.72 6.34
N PRO A 183 18.59 -10.61 6.60
CA PRO A 183 17.64 -11.07 5.59
C PRO A 183 17.00 -9.90 4.84
N ALA A 184 16.65 -10.13 3.57
CA ALA A 184 16.04 -9.08 2.76
C ALA A 184 14.67 -8.64 3.30
N TRP A 185 13.93 -9.53 3.95
CA TRP A 185 12.62 -9.21 4.52
C TRP A 185 12.41 -10.02 5.80
N GLY A 186 11.56 -9.52 6.69
CA GLY A 186 11.16 -10.25 7.89
C GLY A 186 9.99 -11.19 7.60
N TYR A 187 9.67 -12.08 8.55
CA TYR A 187 8.55 -13.00 8.42
C TYR A 187 7.22 -12.29 8.13
N GLN A 188 6.88 -11.24 8.88
CA GLN A 188 5.65 -10.47 8.66
C GLN A 188 5.60 -9.82 7.28
N ASP A 189 6.74 -9.42 6.71
CA ASP A 189 6.79 -8.90 5.34
C ASP A 189 6.44 -10.01 4.34
N CYS A 190 6.92 -11.23 4.56
CA CYS A 190 6.60 -12.42 3.76
C CYS A 190 5.11 -12.79 3.87
N VAL A 191 4.51 -12.66 5.06
CA VAL A 191 3.06 -12.85 5.26
C VAL A 191 2.24 -11.92 4.36
N ILE A 192 2.57 -10.62 4.32
CA ILE A 192 1.84 -9.68 3.47
C ILE A 192 2.11 -9.92 1.97
N ARG A 193 3.32 -10.36 1.60
CA ARG A 193 3.63 -10.73 0.22
C ARG A 193 2.84 -11.95 -0.23
N ALA A 194 2.72 -12.98 0.61
CA ALA A 194 1.86 -14.14 0.35
C ALA A 194 0.38 -13.73 0.26
N LEU A 195 -0.10 -12.88 1.19
CA LEU A 195 -1.45 -12.32 1.14
C LEU A 195 -1.72 -11.59 -0.18
N MET A 196 -0.77 -10.79 -0.67
CA MET A 196 -0.91 -10.05 -1.92
C MET A 196 -1.06 -10.98 -3.13
N ARG A 197 -0.24 -12.04 -3.20
CA ARG A 197 -0.33 -13.06 -4.25
C ARG A 197 -1.71 -13.72 -4.24
N TRP A 198 -2.15 -14.22 -3.09
CA TRP A 198 -3.48 -14.82 -2.94
C TRP A 198 -4.61 -13.83 -3.26
N PHE A 199 -4.49 -12.59 -2.80
CA PHE A 199 -5.51 -11.57 -3.01
C PHE A 199 -5.77 -11.34 -4.51
N LYS A 200 -4.69 -11.14 -5.28
CA LYS A 200 -4.77 -10.86 -6.72
C LYS A 200 -5.16 -12.09 -7.54
N ARG A 201 -4.65 -13.26 -7.18
CA ARG A 201 -4.74 -14.46 -8.02
C ARG A 201 -5.97 -15.32 -7.72
N ASP A 202 -6.48 -15.27 -6.49
CA ASP A 202 -7.51 -16.19 -6.01
C ASP A 202 -8.74 -15.44 -5.46
N PHE A 203 -8.55 -14.34 -4.72
CA PHE A 203 -9.62 -13.74 -3.94
C PHE A 203 -10.42 -12.66 -4.66
N PHE A 204 -9.75 -11.67 -5.25
CA PHE A 204 -10.37 -10.43 -5.72
C PHE A 204 -10.28 -10.28 -7.24
N GLN A 205 -11.37 -9.83 -7.86
CA GLN A 205 -11.50 -9.78 -9.32
C GLN A 205 -11.50 -8.35 -9.85
N TRP A 206 -10.76 -8.12 -10.94
CA TRP A 206 -10.79 -6.85 -11.64
C TRP A 206 -12.05 -6.77 -12.50
N VAL A 207 -12.77 -5.65 -12.40
CA VAL A 207 -13.96 -5.38 -13.22
C VAL A 207 -13.77 -4.08 -13.96
N ASP A 208 -13.59 -4.17 -15.27
CA ASP A 208 -13.69 -3.01 -16.14
C ASP A 208 -15.16 -2.74 -16.47
N ASN A 209 -15.80 -3.63 -17.23
CA ASN A 209 -17.24 -3.68 -17.40
C ASN A 209 -17.77 -5.01 -16.85
N PRO A 210 -18.85 -5.03 -16.06
CA PRO A 210 -19.45 -6.27 -15.58
C PRO A 210 -19.97 -7.09 -16.77
N LEU A 211 -19.83 -8.43 -16.73
CA LEU A 211 -20.50 -9.31 -17.69
C LEU A 211 -22.01 -9.34 -17.42
N CYS A 212 -22.80 -9.55 -18.46
CA CYS A 212 -24.24 -9.74 -18.31
C CYS A 212 -24.53 -10.96 -17.43
N SER A 213 -25.35 -10.78 -16.41
CA SER A 213 -25.80 -11.83 -15.48
C SER A 213 -26.63 -12.91 -16.18
N VAL A 214 -27.35 -12.55 -17.25
CA VAL A 214 -28.24 -13.44 -18.00
C VAL A 214 -27.47 -14.31 -19.01
N CYS A 215 -26.75 -13.69 -19.95
CA CYS A 215 -26.13 -14.40 -21.06
C CYS A 215 -24.59 -14.38 -21.06
N ARG A 216 -23.96 -13.82 -20.02
CA ARG A 216 -22.50 -13.70 -19.85
C ARG A 216 -21.75 -12.93 -20.94
N THR A 217 -22.46 -12.33 -21.89
CA THR A 217 -21.88 -11.44 -22.91
C THR A 217 -21.34 -10.16 -22.26
N ARG A 218 -20.35 -9.55 -22.92
CA ARG A 218 -19.82 -8.24 -22.52
C ARG A 218 -20.92 -7.17 -22.53
N THR A 219 -20.76 -6.18 -21.68
CA THR A 219 -21.67 -5.05 -21.57
C THR A 219 -21.00 -3.75 -22.00
N LEU A 220 -21.82 -2.79 -22.41
CA LEU A 220 -21.43 -1.44 -22.82
C LEU A 220 -21.91 -0.44 -21.78
N ALA A 221 -21.08 0.55 -21.44
CA ALA A 221 -21.43 1.58 -20.48
C ALA A 221 -22.63 2.41 -20.98
N ARG A 222 -23.57 2.72 -20.08
CA ARG A 222 -24.77 3.54 -20.30
C ARG A 222 -24.89 4.71 -19.34
N GLY A 223 -23.80 5.06 -18.66
CA GLY A 223 -23.72 6.18 -17.74
C GLY A 223 -23.95 5.75 -16.29
N MET A 224 -24.55 6.63 -15.50
CA MET A 224 -24.72 6.47 -14.06
C MET A 224 -26.20 6.30 -13.70
N ALA A 225 -26.47 5.56 -12.64
CA ALA A 225 -27.78 5.46 -12.02
C ALA A 225 -27.71 5.88 -10.55
N ALA A 226 -28.83 6.34 -10.01
CA ALA A 226 -28.97 6.53 -8.57
C ALA A 226 -28.83 5.17 -7.85
N PRO A 227 -28.13 5.09 -6.71
CA PRO A 227 -28.11 3.89 -5.89
C PRO A 227 -29.52 3.48 -5.45
N LEU A 228 -29.79 2.19 -5.47
CA LEU A 228 -30.97 1.61 -4.84
C LEU A 228 -30.84 1.70 -3.31
N ALA A 229 -31.96 1.51 -2.60
CA ALA A 229 -31.99 1.57 -1.15
C ALA A 229 -31.02 0.56 -0.49
N ASP A 230 -30.94 -0.66 -1.03
CA ASP A 230 -30.05 -1.72 -0.53
C ASP A 230 -28.57 -1.45 -0.88
N GLU A 231 -28.30 -0.87 -2.05
CA GLU A 231 -26.94 -0.47 -2.48
C GLU A 231 -26.45 0.69 -1.61
N SER A 232 -27.31 1.68 -1.35
CA SER A 232 -27.01 2.83 -0.50
C SER A 232 -26.81 2.41 0.97
N ALA A 233 -27.66 1.52 1.49
CA ALA A 233 -27.50 0.95 2.83
C ALA A 233 -26.16 0.21 3.01
N ARG A 234 -25.62 -0.34 1.92
CA ARG A 234 -24.29 -0.98 1.85
C ARG A 234 -23.14 0.00 1.51
N GLY A 235 -23.41 1.30 1.53
CA GLY A 235 -22.39 2.34 1.35
C GLY A 235 -21.97 2.62 -0.09
N ALA A 236 -22.79 2.24 -1.09
CA ALA A 236 -22.60 2.71 -2.46
C ALA A 236 -23.14 4.14 -2.62
N ASN A 237 -22.27 5.06 -3.03
CA ASN A 237 -22.65 6.45 -3.30
C ASN A 237 -22.92 6.71 -4.78
N ARG A 238 -22.54 5.78 -5.66
CA ARG A 238 -22.67 5.89 -7.11
C ARG A 238 -22.77 4.50 -7.73
N VAL A 239 -23.53 4.40 -8.80
CA VAL A 239 -23.74 3.15 -9.53
C VAL A 239 -23.52 3.41 -11.01
N GLU A 240 -22.62 2.63 -11.60
CA GLU A 240 -22.41 2.62 -13.04
C GLU A 240 -23.43 1.67 -13.67
N LEU A 241 -24.06 2.09 -14.76
CA LEU A 241 -25.06 1.31 -15.48
C LEU A 241 -24.48 0.80 -16.79
N TYR A 242 -24.71 -0.47 -17.08
CA TYR A 242 -24.22 -1.15 -18.26
C TYR A 242 -25.36 -1.88 -18.96
N GLN A 243 -25.29 -2.00 -20.28
CA GLN A 243 -26.25 -2.74 -21.09
C GLN A 243 -25.57 -3.87 -21.83
N CYS A 244 -26.18 -5.06 -21.84
CA CYS A 244 -25.70 -6.21 -22.58
C CYS A 244 -25.53 -5.89 -24.07
N ALA A 245 -24.37 -6.24 -24.65
CA ALA A 245 -24.11 -6.03 -26.06
C ALA A 245 -24.84 -7.02 -26.98
N ASN A 246 -25.41 -8.10 -26.42
CA ASN A 246 -26.23 -9.03 -27.18
C ASN A 246 -27.63 -8.43 -27.42
N GLN A 247 -27.95 -8.17 -28.68
CA GLN A 247 -29.21 -7.57 -29.12
C GLN A 247 -30.45 -8.39 -28.74
N ASN A 248 -30.30 -9.70 -28.55
CA ASN A 248 -31.40 -10.57 -28.13
C ASN A 248 -31.60 -10.57 -26.61
N CYS A 249 -30.65 -10.03 -25.83
CA CYS A 249 -30.70 -10.00 -24.38
C CYS A 249 -31.01 -8.58 -23.87
N MET A 250 -30.20 -7.59 -24.25
CA MET A 250 -30.35 -6.17 -23.89
C MET A 250 -30.57 -5.86 -22.40
N SER A 251 -30.32 -6.83 -21.51
CA SER A 251 -30.45 -6.69 -20.06
C SER A 251 -29.47 -5.63 -19.53
N PHE A 252 -29.83 -5.00 -18.42
CA PHE A 252 -29.02 -4.03 -17.74
C PHE A 252 -28.28 -4.63 -16.54
N GLU A 253 -27.02 -4.25 -16.39
CA GLU A 253 -26.19 -4.59 -15.24
C GLU A 253 -25.86 -3.33 -14.44
N ARG A 254 -26.00 -3.44 -13.12
CA ARG A 254 -25.64 -2.38 -12.18
C ARG A 254 -24.29 -2.70 -11.58
N PHE A 255 -23.42 -1.70 -11.49
CA PHE A 255 -22.12 -1.81 -10.83
C PHE A 255 -21.98 -0.74 -9.74
N PRO A 256 -22.48 -1.04 -8.52
CA PRO A 256 -22.35 -0.12 -7.39
C PRO A 256 -20.91 -0.01 -6.93
N ARG A 257 -20.45 1.21 -6.69
CA ARG A 257 -19.10 1.51 -6.21
C ARG A 257 -19.10 1.57 -4.68
N TYR A 258 -18.80 0.43 -4.06
CA TYR A 258 -18.80 0.27 -2.61
C TYR A 258 -17.50 0.77 -1.98
N ASN A 259 -17.64 1.48 -0.85
CA ASN A 259 -16.50 1.88 -0.01
C ASN A 259 -16.44 1.11 1.31
N ASP A 260 -17.46 0.31 1.63
CA ASP A 260 -17.52 -0.48 2.85
C ASP A 260 -16.73 -1.78 2.70
N ALA A 261 -15.73 -1.99 3.57
CA ALA A 261 -14.87 -3.16 3.53
C ALA A 261 -15.61 -4.49 3.80
N PHE A 262 -16.70 -4.48 4.59
CA PHE A 262 -17.54 -5.68 4.76
C PHE A 262 -18.15 -6.10 3.42
N VAL A 263 -18.64 -5.13 2.67
CA VAL A 263 -19.26 -5.39 1.37
C VAL A 263 -18.21 -5.84 0.35
N LEU A 264 -16.99 -5.27 0.40
CA LEU A 264 -15.91 -5.69 -0.48
C LEU A 264 -15.41 -7.11 -0.21
N LEU A 265 -15.42 -7.57 1.06
CA LEU A 265 -15.14 -8.97 1.40
C LEU A 265 -16.13 -9.97 0.78
N GLN A 266 -17.38 -9.52 0.58
CA GLN A 266 -18.45 -10.33 -0.03
C GLN A 266 -18.45 -10.24 -1.55
N THR A 267 -18.37 -9.02 -2.10
CA THR A 267 -18.45 -8.81 -3.56
C THR A 267 -17.19 -9.23 -4.29
N ARG A 268 -16.03 -9.13 -3.62
CA ARG A 268 -14.71 -9.59 -4.08
C ARG A 268 -14.34 -9.12 -5.48
N LYS A 269 -14.80 -7.94 -5.86
CA LYS A 269 -14.58 -7.41 -7.21
C LYS A 269 -14.63 -5.89 -7.23
N GLY A 270 -13.91 -5.29 -8.17
CA GLY A 270 -13.84 -3.84 -8.27
C GLY A 270 -12.71 -3.34 -9.17
N ARG A 271 -12.41 -2.04 -9.02
CA ARG A 271 -11.22 -1.40 -9.61
C ARG A 271 -10.24 -1.03 -8.50
N VAL A 272 -9.21 -0.26 -8.84
CA VAL A 272 -8.13 0.10 -7.92
C VAL A 272 -8.60 0.59 -6.54
N GLY A 273 -9.69 1.37 -6.48
CA GLY A 273 -10.26 1.87 -5.23
C GLY A 273 -10.73 0.76 -4.29
N GLU A 274 -11.55 -0.16 -4.81
CA GLU A 274 -12.07 -1.31 -4.08
C GLU A 274 -10.96 -2.31 -3.74
N TRP A 275 -10.04 -2.55 -4.68
CA TRP A 275 -8.88 -3.41 -4.50
C TRP A 275 -8.01 -2.93 -3.33
N ALA A 276 -7.54 -1.67 -3.38
CA ALA A 276 -6.68 -1.12 -2.34
C ALA A 276 -7.40 -1.07 -0.99
N ASN A 277 -8.69 -0.71 -0.94
CA ASN A 277 -9.45 -0.65 0.31
C ASN A 277 -9.55 -2.03 0.98
N CYS A 278 -9.99 -3.05 0.22
CA CYS A 278 -10.14 -4.41 0.74
C CYS A 278 -8.78 -5.01 1.14
N PHE A 279 -7.77 -4.87 0.28
CA PHE A 279 -6.43 -5.39 0.56
C PHE A 279 -5.78 -4.73 1.77
N THR A 280 -5.89 -3.40 1.91
CA THR A 280 -5.31 -2.68 3.06
C THR A 280 -5.98 -3.13 4.36
N MET A 281 -7.30 -3.33 4.34
CA MET A 281 -8.04 -3.86 5.50
C MET A 281 -7.60 -5.28 5.85
N LEU A 282 -7.39 -6.16 4.87
CA LEU A 282 -6.86 -7.52 5.11
C LEU A 282 -5.44 -7.49 5.72
N CYS A 283 -4.57 -6.60 5.24
CA CYS A 283 -3.26 -6.37 5.85
C CYS A 283 -3.39 -5.94 7.32
N ARG A 284 -4.37 -5.07 7.63
CA ARG A 284 -4.66 -4.63 8.99
C ARG A 284 -5.17 -5.77 9.87
N ALA A 285 -6.01 -6.65 9.34
CA ALA A 285 -6.54 -7.83 10.03
C ALA A 285 -5.42 -8.81 10.43
N LEU A 286 -4.40 -8.98 9.58
CA LEU A 286 -3.19 -9.76 9.88
C LEU A 286 -2.21 -9.06 10.83
N GLY A 287 -2.59 -7.93 11.42
CA GLY A 287 -1.82 -7.24 12.46
C GLY A 287 -0.74 -6.28 11.95
N SER A 288 -0.65 -6.05 10.63
CA SER A 288 0.28 -5.05 10.10
C SER A 288 -0.22 -3.63 10.35
N ARG A 289 0.71 -2.71 10.58
CA ARG A 289 0.42 -1.27 10.47
C ARG A 289 0.32 -0.91 9.00
N VAL A 290 -0.76 -0.23 8.64
CA VAL A 290 -1.10 0.05 7.26
C VAL A 290 -1.39 1.52 7.03
N ARG A 291 -1.19 1.97 5.80
CA ARG A 291 -1.72 3.23 5.31
C ARG A 291 -2.42 3.01 3.97
N TRP A 292 -3.51 3.72 3.80
CA TRP A 292 -4.14 3.94 2.52
C TRP A 292 -3.54 5.19 1.88
N VAL A 293 -2.90 5.04 0.72
CA VAL A 293 -2.29 6.17 0.01
C VAL A 293 -3.23 6.65 -1.07
N TRP A 294 -3.61 7.92 -0.95
CA TRP A 294 -4.37 8.63 -1.97
C TRP A 294 -3.41 9.41 -2.87
N ASN A 295 -3.54 9.21 -4.18
CA ASN A 295 -2.94 10.06 -5.18
C ASN A 295 -3.99 10.93 -5.89
N ALA A 296 -3.63 12.18 -6.16
CA ALA A 296 -4.52 13.16 -6.77
C ALA A 296 -4.88 12.87 -8.23
N GLU A 297 -4.07 12.07 -8.94
CA GLU A 297 -4.24 11.66 -10.34
C GLU A 297 -4.97 10.32 -10.46
N ASP A 298 -6.03 10.16 -9.65
CA ASP A 298 -6.99 9.04 -9.65
C ASP A 298 -6.36 7.66 -9.47
N HIS A 299 -5.47 7.54 -8.50
CA HIS A 299 -4.88 6.26 -8.11
C HIS A 299 -4.75 6.15 -6.60
N VAL A 300 -4.78 4.91 -6.10
CA VAL A 300 -4.68 4.62 -4.67
C VAL A 300 -3.95 3.30 -4.47
N TRP A 301 -3.22 3.17 -3.38
CA TRP A 301 -2.46 1.95 -3.06
C TRP A 301 -2.24 1.83 -1.55
N THR A 302 -1.45 0.83 -1.15
CA THR A 302 -1.18 0.51 0.25
C THR A 302 0.27 0.82 0.62
N GLU A 303 0.51 1.28 1.85
CA GLU A 303 1.81 1.12 2.50
C GLU A 303 1.66 0.26 3.74
N VAL A 304 2.65 -0.61 3.99
CA VAL A 304 2.73 -1.41 5.21
C VAL A 304 4.03 -1.09 5.95
N TYR A 305 3.99 -1.02 7.27
CA TYR A 305 5.20 -0.77 8.05
C TYR A 305 5.97 -2.06 8.27
N SER A 306 7.16 -2.17 7.69
CA SER A 306 8.06 -3.29 7.95
C SER A 306 8.81 -3.03 9.26
N VAL A 307 8.52 -3.81 10.29
CA VAL A 307 9.27 -3.76 11.57
C VAL A 307 10.73 -4.16 11.34
N HIS A 308 10.97 -5.11 10.43
CA HIS A 308 12.30 -5.59 10.06
C HIS A 308 13.15 -4.51 9.39
N ARG A 309 12.59 -3.81 8.40
CA ARG A 309 13.27 -2.71 7.69
C ARG A 309 13.16 -1.35 8.40
N LYS A 310 12.32 -1.24 9.43
CA LYS A 310 12.05 -0.03 10.21
C LYS A 310 11.57 1.15 9.37
N ARG A 311 10.82 0.87 8.30
CA ARG A 311 10.23 1.89 7.40
C ARG A 311 8.93 1.42 6.78
N TRP A 312 8.21 2.36 6.20
CA TRP A 312 7.06 2.07 5.36
C TRP A 312 7.51 1.47 4.02
N VAL A 313 6.75 0.49 3.55
CA VAL A 313 6.97 -0.25 2.32
C VAL A 313 5.78 -0.06 1.42
N HIS A 314 6.03 0.33 0.18
CA HIS A 314 5.01 0.44 -0.85
C HIS A 314 4.47 -0.95 -1.22
N VAL A 315 3.14 -1.07 -1.32
CA VAL A 315 2.46 -2.29 -1.77
C VAL A 315 1.33 -1.92 -2.73
N ASP A 316 1.41 -2.46 -3.94
CA ASP A 316 0.34 -2.35 -4.93
C ASP A 316 -0.24 -3.74 -5.21
N CYS A 317 -1.41 -4.00 -4.64
CA CYS A 317 -2.10 -5.29 -4.81
C CYS A 317 -2.69 -5.50 -6.21
N CYS A 318 -2.99 -4.42 -6.95
CA CYS A 318 -3.46 -4.54 -8.32
C CYS A 318 -2.33 -5.03 -9.23
N GLU A 319 -1.10 -4.59 -8.97
CA GLU A 319 0.08 -4.93 -9.78
C GLU A 319 0.92 -6.07 -9.20
N GLU A 320 0.58 -6.58 -8.01
CA GLU A 320 1.40 -7.52 -7.23
C GLU A 320 2.81 -6.99 -6.93
N GLN A 321 2.95 -5.68 -6.73
CA GLN A 321 4.25 -5.03 -6.58
C GLN A 321 4.59 -4.77 -5.11
N TRP A 322 5.76 -5.23 -4.69
CA TRP A 322 6.30 -5.03 -3.35
C TRP A 322 7.54 -4.13 -3.38
N ASP A 323 7.51 -3.07 -2.58
CA ASP A 323 8.63 -2.13 -2.42
C ASP A 323 9.11 -1.46 -3.71
N ALA A 324 8.20 -1.24 -4.65
CA ALA A 324 8.46 -0.60 -5.94
C ALA A 324 7.84 0.83 -6.05
N PRO A 325 8.24 1.81 -5.23
CA PRO A 325 7.61 3.14 -5.24
C PRO A 325 7.81 3.92 -6.56
N MET A 326 8.78 3.52 -7.39
CA MET A 326 9.01 4.13 -8.72
C MET A 326 8.12 3.56 -9.82
N LEU A 327 7.26 2.59 -9.52
CA LEU A 327 6.35 1.96 -10.47
C LEU A 327 5.53 2.99 -11.26
N TYR A 328 4.92 3.95 -10.56
CA TYR A 328 4.00 4.91 -11.19
C TYR A 328 4.73 5.94 -12.05
N THR A 329 5.86 6.45 -11.57
CA THR A 329 6.58 7.55 -12.23
C THR A 329 7.53 7.02 -13.30
N GLN A 330 8.44 6.11 -12.95
CA GLN A 330 9.42 5.56 -13.89
C GLN A 330 8.86 4.39 -14.70
N GLY A 331 8.01 3.56 -14.11
CA GLY A 331 7.41 2.42 -14.82
C GLY A 331 6.30 2.86 -15.79
N TRP A 332 5.33 3.64 -15.31
CA TRP A 332 4.17 4.06 -16.12
C TRP A 332 4.32 5.45 -16.76
N GLY A 333 5.36 6.21 -16.41
CA GLY A 333 5.53 7.57 -16.91
C GLY A 333 4.53 8.59 -16.34
N LYS A 334 3.80 8.26 -15.26
CA LYS A 334 2.82 9.19 -14.68
C LYS A 334 3.52 10.39 -14.05
N LYS A 335 2.86 11.55 -14.14
CA LYS A 335 3.22 12.74 -13.39
C LYS A 335 2.24 12.90 -12.24
N LEU A 336 2.75 13.13 -11.02
CA LEU A 336 1.95 13.15 -9.80
C LEU A 336 2.11 14.47 -9.03
N SER A 337 1.06 14.95 -8.38
CA SER A 337 1.09 16.18 -7.54
C SER A 337 1.06 15.92 -6.04
N TYR A 338 0.13 15.08 -5.58
CA TYR A 338 -0.02 14.74 -4.16
C TYR A 338 -0.11 13.24 -4.02
N CYS A 339 0.69 12.67 -3.11
CA CYS A 339 0.49 11.33 -2.56
C CYS A 339 0.39 11.47 -1.03
N ILE A 340 -0.82 11.35 -0.48
CA ILE A 340 -1.07 11.50 0.95
C ILE A 340 -1.47 10.15 1.53
N ALA A 341 -0.71 9.70 2.52
CA ALA A 341 -0.94 8.44 3.19
C ALA A 341 -1.74 8.64 4.48
N PHE A 342 -2.78 7.84 4.70
CA PHE A 342 -3.65 7.89 5.87
C PHE A 342 -3.60 6.55 6.62
N SER A 343 -3.50 6.60 7.95
CA SER A 343 -3.66 5.45 8.84
C SER A 343 -4.55 5.78 10.04
N ALA A 344 -4.85 4.79 10.87
CA ALA A 344 -5.47 5.03 12.17
C ALA A 344 -4.62 5.91 13.09
N ASP A 345 -3.29 5.94 12.88
CA ASP A 345 -2.33 6.71 13.69
C ASP A 345 -2.20 8.19 13.23
N GLY A 346 -2.71 8.56 12.06
CA GLY A 346 -2.54 9.89 11.48
C GLY A 346 -2.37 9.89 9.96
N CYS A 347 -1.66 10.88 9.44
CA CYS A 347 -1.38 10.99 8.01
C CYS A 347 -0.02 11.62 7.72
N ALA A 348 0.50 11.37 6.52
CA ALA A 348 1.77 11.90 6.04
C ALA A 348 1.72 12.26 4.56
N ASP A 349 2.45 13.30 4.16
CA ASP A 349 2.74 13.58 2.76
C ASP A 349 3.90 12.70 2.30
N VAL A 350 3.57 11.64 1.56
CA VAL A 350 4.53 10.66 1.05
C VAL A 350 4.92 10.93 -0.40
N THR A 351 4.55 12.09 -0.97
CA THR A 351 4.83 12.44 -2.37
C THR A 351 6.30 12.24 -2.73
N ARG A 352 7.23 12.59 -1.84
CA ARG A 352 8.70 12.42 -2.02
C ARG A 352 9.17 10.97 -2.17
N ARG A 353 8.38 9.98 -1.71
CA ARG A 353 8.69 8.56 -1.90
C ARG A 353 8.47 8.14 -3.35
N TYR A 354 7.44 8.69 -4.00
CA TYR A 354 6.95 8.30 -5.32
C TYR A 354 7.42 9.24 -6.44
N VAL A 355 7.63 10.52 -6.13
CA VAL A 355 8.07 11.56 -7.07
C VAL A 355 9.44 12.07 -6.65
N ARG A 356 10.48 11.58 -7.34
CA ARG A 356 11.88 11.90 -7.05
C ARG A 356 12.48 12.98 -7.95
N THR A 357 11.88 13.22 -9.12
CA THR A 357 12.38 14.18 -10.11
C THR A 357 11.32 15.19 -10.51
N ALA A 358 11.75 16.34 -11.02
CA ALA A 358 10.86 17.40 -11.52
C ALA A 358 10.01 16.93 -12.71
N ASP A 359 10.56 16.06 -13.56
CA ASP A 359 9.89 15.61 -14.79
C ASP A 359 8.59 14.83 -14.53
N HIS A 360 8.53 14.16 -13.37
CA HIS A 360 7.37 13.40 -12.91
C HIS A 360 6.51 14.17 -11.90
N ALA A 361 6.80 15.44 -11.65
CA ALA A 361 6.02 16.27 -10.72
C ALA A 361 4.97 17.10 -11.46
N VAL A 362 3.77 17.18 -10.88
CA VAL A 362 2.71 18.10 -11.28
C VAL A 362 2.62 19.25 -10.26
N PRO A 363 2.38 20.51 -10.69
CA PRO A 363 2.23 21.63 -9.77
C PRO A 363 1.17 21.40 -8.69
N ARG A 364 1.56 21.63 -7.44
CA ARG A 364 0.74 21.45 -6.25
C ARG A 364 -0.11 22.69 -5.99
N ALA A 365 -1.24 22.80 -6.70
CA ALA A 365 -2.05 24.01 -6.70
C ALA A 365 -3.24 24.01 -5.70
N ARG A 366 -3.48 22.94 -4.92
CA ARG A 366 -4.67 22.84 -4.06
C ARG A 366 -4.60 23.72 -2.81
N CYS A 367 -3.41 23.91 -2.26
CA CYS A 367 -3.09 24.84 -1.17
C CYS A 367 -1.57 25.10 -1.14
N THR A 368 -1.11 26.03 -0.30
CA THR A 368 0.33 26.20 -0.04
C THR A 368 0.88 25.05 0.80
N GLU A 369 2.21 24.85 0.77
CA GLU A 369 2.88 23.81 1.55
C GLU A 369 2.69 24.00 3.07
N GLY A 370 2.70 25.24 3.56
CA GLY A 370 2.43 25.53 4.97
C GLY A 370 1.01 25.18 5.41
N VAL A 371 0.04 25.38 4.52
CA VAL A 371 -1.35 24.99 4.77
C VAL A 371 -1.52 23.48 4.75
N LEU A 372 -0.89 22.77 3.80
CA LEU A 372 -0.90 21.32 3.79
C LEU A 372 -0.31 20.75 5.08
N GLN A 373 0.86 21.25 5.50
CA GLN A 373 1.49 20.82 6.75
C GLN A 373 0.59 21.03 7.97
N HIS A 374 -0.13 22.15 8.03
CA HIS A 374 -1.09 22.41 9.10
C HIS A 374 -2.22 21.36 9.10
N ILE A 375 -2.84 21.10 7.95
CA ILE A 375 -3.93 20.11 7.82
C ILE A 375 -3.46 18.71 8.22
N LEU A 376 -2.26 18.29 7.80
CA LEU A 376 -1.72 16.97 8.16
C LEU A 376 -1.45 16.86 9.66
N ARG A 377 -0.93 17.93 10.29
CA ARG A 377 -0.72 17.97 11.74
C ARG A 377 -2.04 17.94 12.50
N GLU A 378 -3.06 18.63 12.00
CA GLU A 378 -4.41 18.61 12.57
C GLU A 378 -4.99 17.19 12.57
N ILE A 379 -4.97 16.50 11.42
CA ILE A 379 -5.43 15.11 11.30
C ILE A 379 -4.66 14.21 12.28
N THR A 380 -3.33 14.24 12.23
CA THR A 380 -2.48 13.40 13.09
C THR A 380 -2.68 13.69 14.57
N SER A 381 -2.80 14.96 14.97
CA SER A 381 -3.11 15.35 16.35
C SER A 381 -4.47 14.82 16.79
N SER A 382 -5.48 14.89 15.92
CA SER A 382 -6.81 14.33 16.21
C SER A 382 -6.76 12.81 16.41
N ARG A 383 -6.01 12.08 15.59
CA ARG A 383 -5.89 10.61 15.69
C ARG A 383 -5.12 10.16 16.94
N ARG A 384 -4.14 10.97 17.38
CA ARG A 384 -3.30 10.66 18.53
C ARG A 384 -3.76 11.35 19.81
N ARG A 385 -4.95 11.96 19.85
CA ARG A 385 -5.43 12.73 21.01
C ARG A 385 -5.44 11.89 22.29
N ASP A 386 -6.05 10.72 22.21
CA ASP A 386 -6.36 9.86 23.36
C ASP A 386 -5.34 8.73 23.59
N MET A 387 -4.23 8.73 22.84
CA MET A 387 -3.13 7.77 23.03
C MET A 387 -2.30 8.09 24.29
N ASP A 388 -1.62 7.09 24.84
CA ASP A 388 -0.68 7.31 25.94
C ASP A 388 0.62 8.00 25.46
N LYS A 389 1.39 8.56 26.41
CA LYS A 389 2.62 9.31 26.09
C LYS A 389 3.71 8.45 25.45
N LYS A 390 3.82 7.18 25.83
CA LYS A 390 4.84 6.26 25.32
C LYS A 390 4.55 5.92 23.86
N GLU A 391 3.29 5.66 23.53
CA GLU A 391 2.88 5.38 22.16
C GLU A 391 3.03 6.61 21.26
N LYS A 392 2.62 7.80 21.72
CA LYS A 392 2.87 9.05 20.98
C LYS A 392 4.37 9.27 20.72
N PHE A 393 5.21 9.03 21.72
CA PHE A 393 6.66 9.17 21.58
C PHE A 393 7.23 8.21 20.52
N ARG A 394 6.79 6.94 20.55
CA ARG A 394 7.17 5.94 19.55
C ARG A 394 6.76 6.36 18.14
N LEU A 395 5.51 6.78 17.95
CA LEU A 395 5.00 7.21 16.65
C LEU A 395 5.70 8.47 16.13
N ASN A 396 6.00 9.43 16.99
CA ASN A 396 6.77 10.62 16.60
C ASN A 396 8.20 10.25 16.17
N ALA A 397 8.83 9.28 16.85
CA ALA A 397 10.14 8.78 16.43
C ALA A 397 10.08 8.07 15.07
N ASP A 398 8.98 7.36 14.76
CA ASP A 398 8.75 6.74 13.45
C ASP A 398 8.58 7.83 12.37
N ASP A 399 7.79 8.86 12.63
CA ASP A 399 7.56 9.98 11.72
C ASP A 399 8.88 10.73 11.40
N MET A 400 9.72 10.95 12.41
CA MET A 400 11.05 11.57 12.23
C MET A 400 11.97 10.73 11.36
N ARG A 401 11.92 9.40 11.49
CA ARG A 401 12.71 8.49 10.62
C ARG A 401 12.20 8.52 9.19
N GLU A 402 10.89 8.54 8.99
CA GLU A 402 10.30 8.66 7.66
C GLU A 402 10.66 10.00 7.01
N ASP A 403 10.57 11.13 7.73
CA ASP A 403 10.98 12.42 7.18
C ASP A 403 12.46 12.43 6.74
N ALA A 404 13.35 11.80 7.52
CA ALA A 404 14.75 11.64 7.15
C ALA A 404 14.92 10.76 5.89
N GLU A 405 14.16 9.66 5.77
CA GLU A 405 14.13 8.80 4.57
C GLU A 405 13.67 9.61 3.33
N LEU A 406 12.56 10.34 3.46
CA LEU A 406 11.99 11.13 2.36
C LEU A 406 12.94 12.25 1.91
N ARG A 407 13.62 12.91 2.85
CA ARG A 407 14.67 13.89 2.53
C ARG A 407 15.86 13.24 1.82
N LYS A 408 16.30 12.08 2.30
CA LYS A 408 17.37 11.31 1.66
C LYS A 408 17.03 10.96 0.20
N ASN A 409 15.82 10.49 -0.07
CA ASN A 409 15.37 10.17 -1.45
C ASN A 409 15.48 11.38 -2.40
N VAL A 410 15.14 12.57 -1.92
CA VAL A 410 15.27 13.82 -2.70
C VAL A 410 16.74 14.17 -2.93
N ILE A 411 17.58 14.08 -1.90
CA ILE A 411 19.01 14.37 -2.00
C ILE A 411 19.69 13.41 -2.98
N GLU A 412 19.40 12.11 -2.90
CA GLU A 412 19.96 11.10 -3.83
C GLU A 412 19.56 11.39 -5.28
N ALA A 413 18.29 11.76 -5.52
CA ALA A 413 17.82 12.11 -6.85
C ALA A 413 18.50 13.38 -7.39
N LEU A 414 18.68 14.39 -6.54
CA LEU A 414 19.42 15.61 -6.90
C LEU A 414 20.89 15.31 -7.19
N ALA A 415 21.57 14.53 -6.34
CA ALA A 415 22.96 14.14 -6.53
C ALA A 415 23.16 13.36 -7.83
N PHE A 416 22.26 12.42 -8.15
CA PHE A 416 22.28 11.69 -9.42
C PHE A 416 22.15 12.63 -10.63
N ASN A 417 21.23 13.59 -10.58
CA ASN A 417 21.06 14.56 -11.67
C ASN A 417 22.28 15.47 -11.84
N ILE A 418 22.89 15.93 -10.74
CA ILE A 418 24.13 16.74 -10.79
C ILE A 418 25.28 15.93 -11.40
N SER A 419 25.42 14.65 -11.03
CA SER A 419 26.49 13.78 -11.55
C SER A 419 26.43 13.57 -13.07
N ARG A 420 25.23 13.70 -13.68
CA ARG A 420 25.07 13.64 -15.15
C ARG A 420 25.50 14.94 -15.85
N ILE A 421 25.56 16.06 -15.14
CA ILE A 421 25.87 17.39 -15.71
C ILE A 421 27.38 17.65 -15.73
N MET A 422 28.13 17.07 -14.78
CA MET A 422 29.59 17.20 -14.74
C MET A 422 30.25 15.95 -15.34
N PRO A 423 30.61 15.95 -16.64
CA PRO A 423 31.50 14.93 -17.16
C PRO A 423 32.84 15.10 -16.44
N THR A 424 33.22 14.12 -15.62
CA THR A 424 34.52 14.11 -14.97
C THR A 424 35.60 14.06 -16.03
N ASN A 425 36.30 15.18 -16.24
CA ASN A 425 37.58 15.17 -16.93
C ASN A 425 38.59 14.42 -16.04
N SER A 426 39.17 13.35 -16.60
CA SER A 426 40.37 12.62 -16.18
C SER A 426 40.28 11.52 -15.08
N ARG A 427 40.64 10.30 -15.52
CA ARG A 427 41.45 9.27 -14.82
C ARG A 427 40.88 8.38 -13.70
N SER A 428 39.56 8.28 -13.47
CA SER A 428 38.99 7.25 -12.56
C SER A 428 38.11 6.17 -13.22
N SER A 429 37.89 6.24 -14.54
CA SER A 429 36.88 5.44 -15.26
C SER A 429 37.17 3.94 -15.43
N ARG A 430 38.32 3.43 -15.00
CA ARG A 430 38.65 1.99 -15.08
C ARG A 430 38.25 1.18 -13.85
N SER A 431 38.10 1.82 -12.68
CA SER A 431 37.70 1.14 -11.44
C SER A 431 36.17 1.05 -11.30
N ALA A 432 35.46 2.13 -11.59
CA ALA A 432 33.99 2.17 -11.48
C ALA A 432 33.28 1.29 -12.52
N THR A 433 33.86 1.12 -13.71
CA THR A 433 33.33 0.23 -14.76
C THR A 433 33.56 -1.24 -14.40
N ALA A 434 34.70 -1.58 -13.80
CA ALA A 434 34.98 -2.94 -13.33
C ALA A 434 34.02 -3.38 -12.21
N ASP A 435 33.72 -2.51 -11.24
CA ASP A 435 32.79 -2.82 -10.15
C ASP A 435 31.32 -2.83 -10.62
N ALA A 436 30.94 -1.93 -11.53
CA ALA A 436 29.61 -1.94 -12.15
C ALA A 436 29.40 -3.19 -13.03
N GLN A 437 30.43 -3.62 -13.74
CA GLN A 437 30.39 -4.83 -14.56
C GLN A 437 30.36 -6.10 -13.70
N LYS A 438 31.13 -6.16 -12.60
CA LYS A 438 31.01 -7.23 -11.60
C LYS A 438 29.62 -7.28 -10.95
N ALA A 439 29.02 -6.13 -10.65
CA ALA A 439 27.69 -6.06 -10.07
C ALA A 439 26.60 -6.51 -11.06
N ALA A 440 26.75 -6.17 -12.36
CA ALA A 440 25.87 -6.60 -13.43
C ALA A 440 26.01 -8.11 -13.72
N GLU A 441 27.24 -8.63 -13.79
CA GLU A 441 27.53 -10.06 -13.95
C GLU A 441 27.01 -10.87 -12.76
N ALA A 442 27.12 -10.35 -11.53
CA ALA A 442 26.55 -10.98 -10.35
C ALA A 442 25.00 -10.94 -10.37
N ALA A 443 24.39 -9.87 -10.90
CA ALA A 443 22.94 -9.79 -11.06
C ALA A 443 22.42 -10.76 -12.12
N GLN A 444 23.11 -10.86 -13.25
CA GLN A 444 22.79 -11.80 -14.32
C GLN A 444 23.01 -13.25 -13.88
N SER A 445 24.08 -13.57 -13.14
CA SER A 445 24.28 -14.89 -12.53
C SER A 445 23.17 -15.24 -11.53
N ARG A 446 22.74 -14.30 -10.69
CA ARG A 446 21.61 -14.52 -9.76
C ARG A 446 20.30 -14.78 -10.50
N GLN A 447 20.07 -14.11 -11.62
CA GLN A 447 18.88 -14.29 -12.44
C GLN A 447 18.92 -15.63 -13.19
N ALA A 448 20.05 -15.99 -13.79
CA ALA A 448 20.25 -17.27 -14.45
C ALA A 448 20.13 -18.45 -13.46
N LEU A 449 20.60 -18.30 -12.21
CA LEU A 449 20.45 -19.32 -11.17
C LEU A 449 18.98 -19.50 -10.77
N ARG A 450 18.22 -18.41 -10.65
CA ARG A 450 16.78 -18.44 -10.37
C ARG A 450 15.99 -19.10 -11.49
N GLU A 451 16.30 -18.77 -12.75
CA GLU A 451 15.66 -19.39 -13.92
C GLU A 451 15.99 -20.89 -14.00
N ARG A 452 17.22 -21.28 -13.69
CA ARG A 452 17.63 -22.71 -13.66
C ARG A 452 16.95 -23.48 -12.53
N GLN A 453 16.79 -22.88 -11.35
CA GLN A 453 16.04 -23.47 -10.23
C GLN A 453 14.55 -23.61 -10.54
N GLN A 454 13.94 -22.62 -11.19
CA GLN A 454 12.55 -22.70 -11.67
C GLN A 454 12.37 -23.77 -12.74
N HIS A 455 13.35 -23.94 -13.64
CA HIS A 455 13.30 -24.97 -14.68
C HIS A 455 13.48 -26.40 -14.12
N LEU A 456 14.31 -26.56 -13.08
CA LEU A 456 14.48 -27.83 -12.36
C LEU A 456 13.24 -28.20 -11.54
N ALA A 457 12.58 -27.22 -10.90
CA ALA A 457 11.32 -27.43 -10.20
C ALA A 457 10.17 -27.82 -11.15
N ARG A 458 10.19 -27.30 -12.39
CA ARG A 458 9.21 -27.63 -13.44
C ARG A 458 9.42 -29.03 -14.04
N ASN A 459 10.66 -29.48 -14.19
CA ASN A 459 10.98 -30.81 -14.72
C ASN A 459 10.85 -31.95 -13.68
N GLN A 460 10.87 -31.65 -12.37
CA GLN A 460 10.58 -32.65 -11.33
C GLN A 460 9.08 -33.00 -11.21
N HIS A 461 8.19 -32.24 -11.86
CA HIS A 461 6.75 -32.53 -11.92
C HIS A 461 6.34 -33.37 -13.15
N SER A 462 7.30 -33.86 -13.93
CA SER A 462 7.06 -34.76 -15.06
C SER A 462 7.93 -36.02 -14.95
N GLY A 463 7.59 -36.88 -13.99
CA GLY A 463 8.03 -38.28 -13.93
C GLY A 463 7.12 -39.18 -14.80
N PRO A 464 7.60 -40.37 -15.21
CA PRO A 464 7.08 -41.11 -16.35
C PRO A 464 5.67 -41.67 -16.10
N ARG A 465 4.81 -41.58 -17.12
CA ARG A 465 3.50 -42.27 -17.18
C ARG A 465 3.71 -43.78 -17.06
N ASP A 466 3.12 -44.37 -16.03
CA ASP A 466 2.97 -45.81 -15.84
C ASP A 466 2.04 -46.37 -16.93
N PRO A 467 2.48 -47.31 -17.79
CA PRO A 467 1.66 -47.87 -18.84
C PRO A 467 0.98 -49.16 -18.36
N ARG A 468 0.14 -49.10 -17.32
CA ARG A 468 -0.76 -50.20 -16.95
C ARG A 468 -2.08 -49.71 -16.36
N GLN A 469 -3.15 -50.09 -17.07
CA GLN A 469 -4.57 -50.14 -16.68
C GLN A 469 -5.45 -48.92 -17.06
N PRO A 470 -6.72 -49.20 -17.40
CA PRO A 470 -7.28 -49.07 -18.76
C PRO A 470 -7.90 -47.72 -19.11
#